data_AF-A0A3A1XE10-F1
#
_entry.id   AF-A0A3A1XE10-F1
#
_cell.length_a   1.000
_cell.length_b   1.000
_cell.length_c   1.000
_cell.angle_alpha   90.00
_cell.angle_beta   90.00
_cell.angle_gamma   90.00
#
_symmetry.space_group_name_H-M   'P 1'
#
loop_
_entity.id
_entity.type
_entity.pdbx_description
1 polymer ?
#
loop_
_entity_poly.entity_id
_entity_poly.type
_entity_poly.pdbx_seq_one_letter_code
_entity_poly.pdbx_strand_id
1 'polypeptide(L)'
;MNQESTNVEATNTEQTSAQSEINQAATLLKGVNVKKHALDITSLVLVAVLFAAGCILDFTVAKSLSIGNIQPEFVIASFCLSILLVRPNVIQGAIIGALAATLIQFNTSIPGLEYACDIPAAIIMTLALMGYLKAFPKDAARKFSVFPFISTFVATVISGMIFATIASLFILHSPNTILVMLPIILGTAVFNAVVVEVLYTPIRLVL
;
A
#
# COMPACT_ATOMS: atom_id res chain seq x y z
N MET A 1 17.80 -28.38 69.39
CA MET A 1 17.84 -26.96 69.00
C MET A 1 18.49 -26.74 67.62
N ASN A 2 18.30 -27.61 66.61
CA ASN A 2 18.99 -27.48 65.30
C ASN A 2 18.18 -28.00 64.08
N GLN A 3 16.84 -28.09 64.14
CA GLN A 3 16.05 -28.67 63.03
C GLN A 3 15.13 -27.64 62.34
N GLU A 4 14.83 -26.52 63.00
CA GLU A 4 13.97 -25.46 62.47
C GLU A 4 14.74 -24.50 61.55
N SER A 5 16.01 -24.21 61.86
CA SER A 5 16.85 -23.31 61.07
C SER A 5 17.21 -23.86 59.68
N THR A 6 17.35 -25.18 59.55
CA THR A 6 17.72 -25.83 58.27
C THR A 6 16.58 -25.83 57.26
N ASN A 7 15.32 -25.82 57.73
CA ASN A 7 14.13 -25.83 56.87
C ASN A 7 13.83 -24.43 56.30
N VAL A 8 14.08 -23.38 57.09
CA VAL A 8 13.91 -21.99 56.64
C VAL A 8 14.93 -21.62 55.54
N GLU A 9 16.15 -22.14 55.60
CA GLU A 9 17.21 -21.85 54.64
C GLU A 9 17.01 -22.58 53.29
N ALA A 10 16.51 -23.83 53.33
CA ALA A 10 16.12 -24.57 52.12
C ALA A 10 14.92 -23.90 51.40
N THR A 11 13.90 -23.48 52.14
CA THR A 11 12.70 -22.82 51.59
C THR A 11 13.02 -21.47 50.95
N ASN A 12 13.92 -20.67 51.57
CA ASN A 12 14.38 -19.39 51.01
C ASN A 12 15.23 -19.58 49.74
N THR A 13 15.98 -20.67 49.64
CA THR A 13 16.82 -20.97 48.47
C THR A 13 15.96 -21.35 47.25
N GLU A 14 14.91 -22.15 47.46
CA GLU A 14 13.94 -22.53 46.41
C GLU A 14 13.05 -21.37 45.95
N GLN A 15 12.65 -20.47 46.86
CA GLN A 15 11.89 -19.26 46.49
C GLN A 15 12.76 -18.26 45.71
N THR A 16 14.06 -18.18 46.00
CA THR A 16 15.00 -17.30 45.30
C THR A 16 15.34 -17.80 43.90
N SER A 17 15.46 -19.12 43.71
CA SER A 17 15.70 -19.72 42.39
C SER A 17 14.46 -19.61 41.47
N ALA A 18 13.26 -19.88 41.99
CA ALA A 18 12.02 -19.72 41.23
C ALA A 18 11.77 -18.27 40.80
N GLN A 19 12.04 -17.29 41.68
CA GLN A 19 11.91 -15.88 41.34
C GLN A 19 12.95 -15.43 40.29
N SER A 20 14.17 -15.99 40.35
CA SER A 20 15.23 -15.79 39.35
C SER A 20 14.83 -16.32 37.97
N GLU A 21 14.25 -17.51 37.91
CA GLU A 21 13.79 -18.12 36.65
C GLU A 21 12.61 -17.36 36.03
N ILE A 22 11.66 -16.87 36.84
CA ILE A 22 10.55 -16.02 36.38
C ILE A 22 11.07 -14.69 35.84
N ASN A 23 12.06 -14.08 36.50
CA ASN A 23 12.68 -12.84 36.04
C ASN A 23 13.52 -13.04 34.76
N GLN A 24 14.20 -14.19 34.62
CA GLN A 24 14.88 -14.56 33.37
C GLN A 24 13.87 -14.82 32.24
N ALA A 25 12.81 -15.58 32.47
CA ALA A 25 11.75 -15.81 31.50
C ALA A 25 11.08 -14.50 31.06
N ALA A 26 10.78 -13.60 32.01
CA ALA A 26 10.25 -12.28 31.71
C ALA A 26 11.22 -11.41 30.89
N THR A 27 12.54 -11.54 31.11
CA THR A 27 13.58 -10.83 30.35
C THR A 27 13.76 -11.42 28.95
N LEU A 28 13.68 -12.75 28.81
CA LEU A 28 13.71 -13.45 27.53
C LEU A 28 12.48 -13.10 26.67
N LEU A 29 11.29 -13.01 27.29
CA LEU A 29 10.07 -12.57 26.62
C LEU A 29 10.11 -11.08 26.23
N LYS A 30 10.77 -10.22 27.04
CA LYS A 30 11.02 -8.81 26.69
C LYS A 30 12.00 -8.65 25.51
N GLY A 31 12.87 -9.64 25.29
CA GLY A 31 13.82 -9.69 24.17
C GLY A 31 13.22 -10.19 22.86
N VAL A 32 12.04 -10.82 22.88
CA VAL A 32 11.31 -11.19 21.66
C VAL A 32 10.59 -9.96 21.14
N ASN A 33 11.30 -9.15 20.36
CA ASN A 33 10.69 -8.20 19.45
C ASN A 33 9.94 -9.00 18.38
N VAL A 34 8.69 -9.35 18.67
CA VAL A 34 7.75 -9.81 17.65
C VAL A 34 7.61 -8.65 16.68
N LYS A 35 8.42 -8.66 15.63
CA LYS A 35 8.29 -7.71 14.53
C LYS A 35 6.87 -7.87 14.00
N LYS A 36 5.96 -6.97 14.39
CA LYS A 36 4.63 -6.81 13.80
C LYS A 36 4.83 -6.26 12.37
N HIS A 37 5.39 -7.08 11.51
CA HIS A 37 5.64 -6.79 10.09
C HIS A 37 4.52 -7.39 9.21
N ALA A 38 3.49 -7.97 9.81
CA ALA A 38 2.30 -8.40 9.08
C ALA A 38 1.36 -7.20 8.93
N LEU A 39 0.84 -7.00 7.72
CA LEU A 39 -0.34 -6.17 7.50
C LEU A 39 -1.47 -6.74 8.38
N ASP A 40 -2.24 -5.90 9.05
CA ASP A 40 -3.40 -6.40 9.79
C ASP A 40 -4.33 -7.18 8.84
N ILE A 41 -4.93 -8.26 9.32
CA ILE A 41 -5.76 -9.15 8.49
C ILE A 41 -6.89 -8.35 7.85
N THR A 42 -7.49 -7.42 8.60
CA THR A 42 -8.52 -6.50 8.13
C THR A 42 -8.03 -5.67 6.94
N SER A 43 -6.82 -5.11 7.04
CA SER A 43 -6.21 -4.33 5.97
C SER A 43 -5.90 -5.19 4.74
N LEU A 44 -5.47 -6.43 4.94
CA LEU A 44 -5.20 -7.36 3.83
C LEU A 44 -6.49 -7.72 3.10
N VAL A 45 -7.56 -7.97 3.85
CA VAL A 45 -8.90 -8.21 3.29
C VAL A 45 -9.39 -6.98 2.54
N LEU A 46 -9.21 -5.78 3.09
CA LEU A 46 -9.57 -4.53 2.40
C LEU A 46 -8.83 -4.39 1.06
N VAL A 47 -7.51 -4.62 1.05
CA VAL A 47 -6.68 -4.61 -0.17
C VAL A 47 -7.26 -5.59 -1.20
N ALA A 48 -7.53 -6.83 -0.79
CA ALA A 48 -8.04 -7.87 -1.68
C ALA A 48 -9.42 -7.52 -2.28
N VAL A 49 -10.33 -6.98 -1.47
CA VAL A 49 -11.66 -6.56 -1.92
C VAL A 49 -11.58 -5.37 -2.88
N LEU A 50 -10.72 -4.39 -2.59
CA LEU A 50 -10.50 -3.24 -3.48
C LEU A 50 -9.92 -3.68 -4.82
N PHE A 51 -8.93 -4.57 -4.81
CA PHE A 51 -8.35 -5.13 -6.03
C PHE A 51 -9.36 -5.94 -6.84
N ALA A 52 -10.16 -6.78 -6.19
CA ALA A 52 -11.22 -7.53 -6.86
C ALA A 52 -12.22 -6.58 -7.55
N ALA A 53 -12.66 -5.53 -6.84
CA ALA A 53 -13.52 -4.50 -7.41
C ALA A 53 -12.84 -3.77 -8.59
N GLY A 54 -11.56 -3.40 -8.44
CA GLY A 54 -10.74 -2.80 -9.49
C GLY A 54 -10.68 -3.65 -10.75
N CYS A 55 -10.32 -4.93 -10.62
CA CYS A 55 -10.26 -5.87 -11.75
C CYS A 55 -11.63 -6.08 -12.42
N ILE A 56 -12.70 -6.19 -11.64
CA ILE A 56 -14.06 -6.35 -12.20
C ILE A 56 -14.44 -5.11 -13.01
N LEU A 57 -14.22 -3.90 -12.48
CA LEU A 57 -14.48 -2.65 -13.21
C LEU A 57 -13.59 -2.54 -14.45
N ASP A 58 -12.35 -3.00 -14.37
CA ASP A 58 -11.42 -2.99 -15.50
C ASP A 58 -11.92 -3.88 -16.65
N PHE A 59 -12.34 -5.10 -16.33
CA PHE A 59 -12.84 -6.04 -17.34
C PHE A 59 -14.23 -5.68 -17.89
N THR A 60 -15.05 -4.96 -17.12
CA THR A 60 -16.45 -4.67 -17.51
C THR A 60 -16.64 -3.26 -18.06
N VAL A 61 -16.04 -2.25 -17.42
CA VAL A 61 -16.34 -0.84 -17.66
C VAL A 61 -15.19 -0.09 -18.37
N ALA A 62 -13.92 -0.49 -18.19
CA ALA A 62 -12.78 0.26 -18.76
C ALA A 62 -12.90 0.49 -20.26
N LYS A 63 -13.27 -0.55 -21.01
CA LYS A 63 -13.45 -0.44 -22.48
C LYS A 63 -14.67 0.38 -22.86
N SER A 64 -15.73 0.34 -22.05
CA SER A 64 -16.98 1.08 -22.30
C SER A 64 -16.82 2.59 -22.06
N LEU A 65 -15.95 2.97 -21.13
CA LEU A 65 -15.64 4.38 -20.81
C LEU A 65 -14.41 4.93 -21.57
N SER A 66 -13.82 4.15 -22.48
CA SER A 66 -12.70 4.64 -23.26
C SER A 66 -13.14 5.70 -24.26
N ILE A 67 -12.57 6.90 -24.19
CA ILE A 67 -12.83 8.02 -25.10
C ILE A 67 -11.52 8.39 -25.78
N GLY A 68 -11.45 8.25 -27.11
CA GLY A 68 -10.33 8.74 -27.91
C GLY A 68 -8.96 8.23 -27.46
N ASN A 69 -8.85 6.93 -27.20
CA ASN A 69 -7.65 6.21 -26.73
C ASN A 69 -7.28 6.44 -25.25
N ILE A 70 -8.06 7.20 -24.49
CA ILE A 70 -7.93 7.33 -23.04
C ILE A 70 -8.74 6.19 -22.42
N GLN A 71 -8.08 5.12 -21.98
CA GLN A 71 -8.71 4.01 -21.28
C GLN A 71 -8.42 4.13 -19.78
N PRO A 72 -9.44 4.19 -18.92
CA PRO A 72 -9.21 4.24 -17.49
C PRO A 72 -8.74 2.88 -16.97
N GLU A 73 -7.71 2.91 -16.12
CA GLU A 73 -7.13 1.73 -15.48
C GLU A 73 -7.65 1.64 -14.05
N PHE A 74 -8.73 0.89 -13.85
CA PHE A 74 -9.41 0.82 -12.55
C PHE A 74 -8.60 0.08 -11.49
N VAL A 75 -7.69 -0.81 -11.92
CA VAL A 75 -6.74 -1.47 -11.02
C VAL A 75 -5.82 -0.45 -10.36
N ILE A 76 -5.30 0.54 -11.11
CA ILE A 76 -4.48 1.63 -10.57
C ILE A 76 -5.27 2.45 -9.54
N ALA A 77 -6.52 2.80 -9.85
CA ALA A 77 -7.39 3.51 -8.91
C ALA A 77 -7.59 2.72 -7.60
N SER A 78 -7.86 1.41 -7.71
CA SER A 78 -8.05 0.54 -6.53
C SER A 78 -6.79 0.39 -5.69
N PHE A 79 -5.63 0.34 -6.33
CA PHE A 79 -4.32 0.29 -5.71
C PHE A 79 -4.02 1.60 -4.95
N CYS A 80 -4.24 2.76 -5.57
CA CYS A 80 -4.07 4.07 -4.94
C CYS A 80 -5.00 4.21 -3.72
N LEU A 81 -6.26 3.82 -3.88
CA LEU A 81 -7.26 3.81 -2.82
C LEU A 81 -6.86 2.89 -1.65
N SER A 82 -6.31 1.72 -1.97
CA SER A 82 -5.79 0.77 -0.98
C SER A 82 -4.68 1.38 -0.13
N ILE A 83 -3.69 2.06 -0.73
CA ILE A 83 -2.64 2.77 0.01
C ILE A 83 -3.23 3.85 0.92
N LEU A 84 -4.20 4.63 0.41
CA LEU A 84 -4.83 5.73 1.16
C LEU A 84 -5.63 5.25 2.39
N LEU A 85 -6.30 4.10 2.27
CA LEU A 85 -7.14 3.54 3.33
C LEU A 85 -6.34 2.72 4.34
N VAL A 86 -5.44 1.86 3.86
CA VAL A 86 -4.62 0.98 4.72
C VAL A 86 -3.52 1.74 5.43
N ARG A 87 -3.02 2.84 4.85
CA ARG A 87 -1.86 3.61 5.33
C ARG A 87 -0.66 2.69 5.61
N PRO A 88 -0.22 1.92 4.60
CA PRO A 88 0.83 0.93 4.78
C PRO A 88 2.20 1.57 5.08
N ASN A 89 3.12 0.78 5.61
CA ASN A 89 4.54 1.14 5.61
C ASN A 89 5.11 1.12 4.18
N VAL A 90 6.27 1.75 3.93
CA VAL A 90 6.90 1.78 2.60
C VAL A 90 7.05 0.37 1.99
N ILE A 91 7.47 -0.62 2.78
CA ILE A 91 7.62 -2.01 2.32
C ILE A 91 6.25 -2.62 1.97
N GLN A 92 5.24 -2.36 2.80
CA GLN A 92 3.87 -2.85 2.57
C GLN A 92 3.22 -2.17 1.35
N GLY A 93 3.47 -0.88 1.15
CA GLY A 93 3.05 -0.13 -0.03
C GLY A 93 3.70 -0.68 -1.30
N ALA A 94 5.00 -1.01 -1.26
CA ALA A 94 5.67 -1.66 -2.37
C ALA A 94 5.08 -3.05 -2.70
N ILE A 95 4.70 -3.84 -1.67
CA ILE A 95 4.01 -5.13 -1.88
C ILE A 95 2.63 -4.91 -2.52
N ILE A 96 1.86 -3.93 -2.05
CA ILE A 96 0.56 -3.57 -2.63
C ILE A 96 0.72 -3.14 -4.09
N GLY A 97 1.77 -2.37 -4.42
CA GLY A 97 2.11 -1.99 -5.80
C GLY A 97 2.53 -3.18 -6.66
N ALA A 98 3.32 -4.10 -6.13
CA ALA A 98 3.70 -5.32 -6.83
C ALA A 98 2.47 -6.22 -7.10
N LEU A 99 1.53 -6.32 -6.15
CA LEU A 99 0.25 -7.00 -6.36
C LEU A 99 -0.58 -6.29 -7.43
N ALA A 100 -0.59 -4.95 -7.46
CA ALA A 100 -1.23 -4.20 -8.55
C ALA A 100 -0.66 -4.56 -9.91
N ALA A 101 0.67 -4.49 -10.02
CA ALA A 101 1.39 -4.85 -11.24
C ALA A 101 1.08 -6.28 -11.67
N THR A 102 0.98 -7.25 -10.74
CA THR A 102 0.59 -8.63 -11.09
C THR A 102 -0.79 -8.67 -11.75
N LEU A 103 -1.74 -7.88 -11.25
CA LEU A 103 -3.12 -7.87 -11.73
C LEU A 103 -3.25 -7.16 -13.08
N ILE A 104 -2.56 -6.04 -13.26
CA ILE A 104 -2.49 -5.33 -14.54
C ILE A 104 -1.76 -6.20 -15.58
N GLN A 105 -0.72 -6.94 -15.17
CA GLN A 105 0.02 -7.83 -16.04
C GLN A 105 -0.83 -8.94 -16.67
N PHE A 106 -1.92 -9.37 -16.01
CA PHE A 106 -2.86 -10.33 -16.60
C PHE A 106 -3.64 -9.74 -17.79
N ASN A 107 -3.78 -8.42 -17.86
CA ASN A 107 -4.47 -7.71 -18.94
C ASN A 107 -3.47 -7.17 -20.00
N THR A 108 -2.28 -6.73 -19.57
CA THR A 108 -1.26 -6.13 -20.43
C THR A 108 -0.46 -7.15 -21.24
N SER A 109 -0.10 -6.80 -22.47
CA SER A 109 0.67 -7.66 -23.39
C SER A 109 2.19 -7.63 -23.19
N ILE A 110 2.74 -6.68 -22.42
CA ILE A 110 4.18 -6.52 -22.21
C ILE A 110 4.57 -7.05 -20.82
N PRO A 111 5.30 -8.17 -20.71
CA PRO A 111 5.67 -8.76 -19.44
C PRO A 111 6.70 -7.91 -18.68
N GLY A 112 6.44 -7.66 -17.39
CA GLY A 112 7.35 -6.99 -16.46
C GLY A 112 7.32 -5.47 -16.50
N LEU A 113 6.66 -4.85 -17.48
CA LEU A 113 6.65 -3.40 -17.63
C LEU A 113 5.90 -2.71 -16.48
N GLU A 114 4.75 -3.25 -16.09
CA GLU A 114 3.92 -2.69 -15.02
C GLU A 114 4.62 -2.73 -13.65
N TYR A 115 5.43 -3.76 -13.39
CA TYR A 115 6.21 -3.83 -12.16
C TYR A 115 7.22 -2.69 -12.05
N ALA A 116 7.83 -2.29 -13.16
CA ALA A 116 8.76 -1.17 -13.20
C ALA A 116 8.06 0.19 -13.00
N CYS A 117 6.76 0.28 -13.28
CA CYS A 117 5.99 1.52 -13.20
C CYS A 117 5.27 1.66 -11.85
N ASP A 118 4.58 0.61 -11.41
CA ASP A 118 3.70 0.67 -10.23
C ASP A 118 4.43 0.53 -8.91
N ILE A 119 5.51 -0.24 -8.83
CA ILE A 119 6.32 -0.34 -7.60
C ILE A 119 6.88 1.04 -7.20
N PRO A 120 7.58 1.80 -8.07
CA PRO A 120 8.05 3.13 -7.69
C PRO A 120 6.90 4.10 -7.45
N ALA A 121 5.82 4.03 -8.23
CA ALA A 121 4.63 4.86 -7.98
C ALA A 121 4.02 4.58 -6.59
N ALA A 122 3.97 3.32 -6.16
CA ALA A 122 3.51 2.92 -4.82
C ALA A 122 4.37 3.46 -3.71
N ILE A 123 5.68 3.40 -3.88
CA ILE A 123 6.63 3.91 -2.90
C ILE A 123 6.47 5.43 -2.77
N ILE A 124 6.41 6.14 -3.90
CA ILE A 124 6.25 7.59 -3.93
C ILE A 124 4.92 8.02 -3.29
N MET A 125 3.82 7.34 -3.65
CA MET A 125 2.50 7.62 -3.07
C MET A 125 2.46 7.33 -1.56
N THR A 126 3.05 6.22 -1.12
CA THR A 126 3.12 5.86 0.30
C THR A 126 3.95 6.88 1.08
N LEU A 127 5.08 7.33 0.52
CA LEU A 127 5.91 8.38 1.11
C LEU A 127 5.17 9.73 1.17
N ALA A 128 4.46 10.10 0.10
CA ALA A 128 3.65 11.31 0.06
C ALA A 128 2.54 11.28 1.13
N LEU A 129 1.87 10.13 1.29
CA LEU A 129 0.87 9.92 2.33
C LEU A 129 1.47 10.01 3.74
N MET A 130 2.62 9.36 3.99
CA MET A 130 3.30 9.46 5.28
C MET A 130 3.73 10.89 5.60
N GLY A 131 4.33 11.59 4.62
CA GLY A 131 4.72 12.99 4.75
C GLY A 131 3.53 13.90 5.04
N TYR A 132 2.42 13.69 4.33
CA TYR A 132 1.18 14.44 4.54
C TYR A 132 0.57 14.20 5.92
N LEU A 133 0.47 12.95 6.37
CA LEU A 133 -0.04 12.60 7.71
C LEU A 133 0.82 13.19 8.83
N LYS A 134 2.14 13.28 8.61
CA LYS A 134 3.08 13.89 9.57
C LYS A 134 2.98 15.41 9.60
N ALA A 135 2.82 16.06 8.44
CA ALA A 135 2.67 17.51 8.34
C ALA A 135 1.30 18.00 8.81
N PHE A 136 0.24 17.22 8.56
CA PHE A 136 -1.14 17.57 8.86
C PHE A 136 -1.86 16.46 9.66
N PRO A 137 -1.45 16.23 10.93
CA PRO A 137 -2.04 15.17 11.77
C PRO A 137 -3.53 15.38 12.05
N LYS A 138 -4.01 16.63 11.96
CA LYS A 138 -5.43 16.99 12.14
C LYS A 138 -6.27 16.84 10.86
N ASP A 139 -5.65 16.87 9.68
CA ASP A 139 -6.36 16.65 8.40
C ASP A 139 -6.56 15.17 8.08
N ALA A 140 -5.87 14.26 8.78
CA ALA A 140 -6.15 12.83 8.76
C ALA A 140 -7.60 12.47 9.18
N ALA A 141 -8.30 13.42 9.82
CA ALA A 141 -9.69 13.34 10.26
C ALA A 141 -10.68 14.12 9.36
N ARG A 142 -10.21 14.93 8.41
CA ARG A 142 -11.11 15.77 7.59
C ARG A 142 -11.91 14.93 6.59
N LYS A 143 -13.23 15.05 6.58
CA LYS A 143 -14.17 14.27 5.74
C LYS A 143 -13.99 14.52 4.24
N PHE A 144 -13.57 15.73 3.85
CA PHE A 144 -13.20 16.11 2.50
C PHE A 144 -11.76 16.58 2.48
N SER A 145 -10.91 15.85 1.77
CA SER A 145 -9.51 16.19 1.61
C SER A 145 -9.22 16.05 0.13
N VAL A 146 -8.63 17.07 -0.48
CA VAL A 146 -8.18 17.00 -1.90
C VAL A 146 -6.95 16.09 -2.04
N PHE A 147 -6.37 15.64 -0.93
CA PHE A 147 -5.19 14.79 -0.91
C PHE A 147 -5.32 13.48 -1.72
N PRO A 148 -6.40 12.68 -1.63
CA PRO A 148 -6.60 11.47 -2.45
C PRO A 148 -6.54 11.80 -3.93
N PHE A 149 -7.22 12.87 -4.37
CA PHE A 149 -7.15 13.34 -5.74
C PHE A 149 -5.71 13.67 -6.18
N ILE A 150 -5.01 14.56 -5.46
CA ILE A 150 -3.65 14.99 -5.86
C ILE A 150 -2.67 13.82 -5.79
N SER A 151 -2.70 13.02 -4.73
CA SER A 151 -1.78 11.89 -4.56
C SER A 151 -1.96 10.82 -5.64
N THR A 152 -3.22 10.50 -5.98
CA THR A 152 -3.53 9.56 -7.07
C THR A 152 -3.13 10.13 -8.42
N PHE A 153 -3.41 11.41 -8.69
CA PHE A 153 -3.01 12.06 -9.93
C PHE A 153 -1.49 12.00 -10.10
N VAL A 154 -0.72 12.42 -9.09
CA VAL A 154 0.75 12.40 -9.12
C VAL A 154 1.28 10.97 -9.28
N ALA A 155 0.74 10.00 -8.54
CA ALA A 155 1.16 8.60 -8.67
C ALA A 155 0.90 8.05 -10.08
N THR A 156 -0.27 8.34 -10.65
CA THR A 156 -0.65 7.88 -11.99
C THR A 156 0.19 8.54 -13.08
N VAL A 157 0.46 9.85 -12.96
CA VAL A 157 1.35 10.55 -13.90
C VAL A 157 2.76 9.98 -13.83
N ILE A 158 3.31 9.75 -12.63
CA ILE A 158 4.66 9.19 -12.49
C ILE A 158 4.73 7.77 -13.07
N SER A 159 3.76 6.90 -12.74
CA SER A 159 3.70 5.54 -13.30
C SER A 159 3.59 5.59 -14.83
N GLY A 160 2.69 6.42 -15.37
CA GLY A 160 2.50 6.59 -16.81
C GLY A 160 3.71 7.19 -17.53
N MET A 161 4.45 8.10 -16.91
CA MET A 161 5.67 8.67 -17.50
C MET A 161 6.81 7.65 -17.54
N ILE A 162 6.94 6.81 -16.51
CA ILE A 162 7.89 5.69 -16.50
C ILE A 162 7.50 4.71 -17.61
N PHE A 163 6.22 4.35 -17.70
CA PHE A 163 5.68 3.50 -18.76
C PHE A 163 6.00 4.07 -20.15
N ALA A 164 5.66 5.33 -20.43
CA ALA A 164 5.89 5.96 -21.73
C ALA A 164 7.38 6.02 -22.08
N THR A 165 8.25 6.28 -21.10
CA THR A 165 9.70 6.33 -21.34
C THR A 165 10.22 4.95 -21.72
N ILE A 166 9.88 3.91 -20.94
CA ILE A 166 10.32 2.54 -21.22
C ILE A 166 9.71 2.04 -22.53
N ALA A 167 8.41 2.28 -22.75
CA ALA A 167 7.70 1.87 -23.95
C ALA A 167 8.28 2.51 -25.22
N SER A 168 8.61 3.81 -25.16
CA SER A 168 9.17 4.54 -26.29
C SER A 168 10.60 4.09 -26.62
N LEU A 169 11.40 3.74 -25.60
CA LEU A 169 12.77 3.28 -25.79
C LEU A 169 12.87 1.82 -26.28
N PHE A 170 12.05 0.92 -25.73
CA PHE A 170 12.17 -0.52 -25.99
C PHE A 170 11.21 -1.06 -27.06
N ILE A 171 10.02 -0.48 -27.23
CA ILE A 171 9.02 -0.99 -28.18
C ILE A 171 9.00 -0.15 -29.46
N LEU A 172 8.78 1.17 -29.35
CA LEU A 172 8.52 2.01 -30.52
C LEU A 172 9.76 2.63 -31.14
N HIS A 173 10.93 2.53 -30.49
CA HIS A 173 12.22 3.11 -30.92
C HIS A 173 12.13 4.57 -31.42
N SER A 174 11.14 5.32 -30.94
CA SER A 174 10.82 6.66 -31.42
C SER A 174 10.51 7.56 -30.23
N PRO A 175 11.34 8.58 -29.96
CA PRO A 175 11.16 9.46 -28.81
C PRO A 175 9.88 10.31 -28.90
N ASN A 176 9.33 10.48 -30.11
CA ASN A 176 8.09 11.22 -30.35
C ASN A 176 6.85 10.51 -29.77
N THR A 177 6.94 9.21 -29.47
CA THR A 177 5.84 8.43 -28.88
C THR A 177 5.43 8.96 -27.50
N ILE A 178 6.38 9.50 -26.73
CA ILE A 178 6.12 10.08 -25.41
C ILE A 178 5.12 11.25 -25.53
N LEU A 179 5.25 12.10 -26.55
CA LEU A 179 4.36 13.24 -26.77
C LEU A 179 2.93 12.80 -27.11
N VAL A 180 2.77 11.65 -27.78
CA VAL A 180 1.46 11.09 -28.13
C VAL A 180 0.83 10.38 -26.94
N MET A 181 1.63 9.74 -26.09
CA MET A 181 1.16 9.09 -24.86
C MET A 181 0.87 10.09 -23.74
N LEU A 182 1.50 11.26 -23.73
CA LEU A 182 1.33 12.27 -22.69
C LEU A 182 -0.14 12.70 -22.45
N PRO A 183 -0.93 13.07 -23.48
CA PRO A 183 -2.35 13.40 -23.27
C PRO A 183 -3.17 12.18 -22.81
N ILE A 184 -2.78 10.97 -23.21
CA ILE A 184 -3.42 9.73 -22.76
C ILE A 184 -3.16 9.56 -21.25
N ILE A 185 -1.91 9.64 -20.82
CA ILE A 185 -1.50 9.54 -19.40
C ILE A 185 -2.17 10.61 -18.55
N LEU A 186 -2.22 11.85 -19.02
CA LEU A 186 -2.89 12.91 -18.29
C LEU A 186 -4.39 12.66 -18.20
N GLY A 187 -5.02 12.21 -19.29
CA GLY A 187 -6.44 11.85 -19.30
C GLY A 187 -6.77 10.73 -18.32
N THR A 188 -5.97 9.65 -18.34
CA THR A 188 -6.15 8.52 -17.42
C THR A 188 -5.87 8.92 -15.98
N ALA A 189 -4.85 9.75 -15.74
CA ALA A 189 -4.53 10.25 -14.40
C ALA A 189 -5.65 11.10 -13.80
N VAL A 190 -6.25 12.01 -14.58
CA VAL A 190 -7.40 12.81 -14.12
C VAL A 190 -8.58 11.88 -13.81
N PHE A 191 -8.90 10.94 -14.70
CA PHE A 191 -10.00 10.02 -14.50
C PHE A 191 -9.81 9.18 -13.23
N ASN A 192 -8.64 8.56 -13.07
CA ASN A 192 -8.30 7.74 -11.91
C ASN A 192 -8.36 8.57 -10.62
N ALA A 193 -7.86 9.81 -10.63
CA ALA A 193 -7.93 10.71 -9.49
C ALA A 193 -9.37 11.06 -9.09
N VAL A 194 -10.25 11.32 -10.08
CA VAL A 194 -11.68 11.55 -9.81
C VAL A 194 -12.33 10.31 -9.22
N VAL A 195 -12.09 9.13 -9.80
CA VAL A 195 -12.64 7.87 -9.30
C VAL A 195 -12.21 7.62 -7.86
N VAL A 196 -10.92 7.78 -7.55
CA VAL A 196 -10.41 7.59 -6.18
C VAL A 196 -11.02 8.60 -5.22
N GLU A 197 -11.13 9.88 -5.60
CA GLU A 197 -11.75 10.91 -4.75
C GLU A 197 -13.22 10.58 -4.42
N VAL A 198 -13.98 10.15 -5.44
CA VAL A 198 -15.39 9.77 -5.31
C VAL A 198 -15.55 8.51 -4.45
N LEU A 199 -14.68 7.50 -4.59
CA LEU A 199 -14.74 6.24 -3.84
C LEU A 199 -14.16 6.37 -2.42
N TYR A 200 -13.17 7.23 -2.22
CA TYR A 200 -12.50 7.41 -0.93
C TYR A 200 -13.48 7.88 0.15
N THR A 201 -14.34 8.84 -0.19
CA THR A 201 -15.32 9.42 0.74
C THR A 201 -16.30 8.37 1.33
N PRO A 202 -17.06 7.59 0.53
CA PRO A 202 -17.99 6.60 1.06
C PRO A 202 -17.29 5.45 1.79
N ILE A 203 -16.15 4.96 1.28
CA ILE A 203 -15.46 3.82 1.90
C ILE A 203 -14.90 4.21 3.27
N ARG A 204 -14.36 5.42 3.40
CA ARG A 204 -13.88 5.94 4.68
C ARG A 204 -15.00 6.24 5.69
N LEU A 205 -16.25 6.37 5.24
CA LEU A 205 -17.38 6.52 6.16
C LEU A 205 -17.85 5.18 6.74
N VAL A 206 -17.57 4.08 6.04
CA VAL A 206 -17.97 2.73 6.45
C VAL A 206 -16.86 2.04 7.26
N LEU A 207 -15.60 2.43 7.05
CA LEU A 207 -14.45 2.04 7.87
C LEU A 207 -14.35 2.86 9.16
#